data_AF-A0A3D5I360-F1
#
_entry.id   AF-A0A3D5I360-F1
#
_cell.length_a   1.000
_cell.length_b   1.000
_cell.length_c   1.000
_cell.angle_alpha   90.00
_cell.angle_beta   90.00
_cell.angle_gamma   90.00
#
_symmetry.space_group_name_H-M   'P 1'
#
loop_
_entity.id
_entity.type
_entity.pdbx_description
1 polymer ?
#
loop_
_entity_poly.entity_id
_entity_poly.type
_entity_poly.pdbx_seq_one_letter_code
_entity_poly.pdbx_strand_id
1 'polypeptide(L)' 'MEIQTPGQVERYRGFVLIPEDDLSWQVRPERSPMHVLPFRTPACSIADVKALVDWRLARLGRDRRP' A
#
# COMPACT_ATOMS: atom_id res chain seq x y z
N MET A 1 7.86 -0.27 -19.91
CA MET A 1 6.60 -0.49 -19.16
C MET A 1 6.79 -1.81 -18.43
N GLU A 2 6.97 -1.78 -17.11
CA GLU A 2 7.06 -3.02 -16.32
C GLU A 2 5.72 -3.73 -16.39
N ILE A 3 5.73 -4.92 -16.97
CA ILE A 3 4.57 -5.78 -17.10
C ILE A 3 4.32 -6.36 -15.72
N GLN A 4 3.32 -5.84 -15.02
CA GLN A 4 2.92 -6.36 -13.71
C GLN A 4 2.20 -7.68 -13.96
N THR A 5 2.87 -8.79 -13.65
CA THR A 5 2.28 -10.13 -13.78
C THR A 5 1.09 -10.23 -12.83
N PRO A 6 -0.14 -10.51 -13.31
CA PRO A 6 -1.29 -10.68 -12.43
C PRO A 6 -1.00 -11.82 -11.45
N GLY A 7 -1.04 -11.52 -10.15
CA GLY A 7 -0.70 -12.44 -9.07
C GLY A 7 0.63 -12.19 -8.35
N GLN A 8 1.46 -11.26 -8.81
CA GLN A 8 2.67 -10.89 -8.07
C GLN A 8 2.36 -9.90 -6.95
N VAL A 9 2.44 -10.40 -5.72
CA VAL A 9 2.33 -9.61 -4.50
C VAL A 9 3.62 -8.82 -4.29
N GLU A 10 3.50 -7.52 -4.05
CA GLU A 10 4.63 -6.60 -3.90
C GLU A 10 4.79 -6.17 -2.45
N ARG A 11 6.03 -6.03 -1.98
CA ARG A 11 6.32 -5.58 -0.60
C ARG A 11 6.89 -4.18 -0.62
N TYR A 12 6.33 -3.31 0.21
CA TYR A 12 6.75 -1.91 0.28
C TYR A 12 6.61 -1.34 1.69
N ARG A 13 7.72 -0.91 2.29
CA ARG A 13 7.77 -0.23 3.60
C ARG A 13 6.99 -0.93 4.72
N GLY A 14 7.04 -2.26 4.78
CA GLY A 14 6.32 -3.05 5.78
C GLY A 14 4.86 -3.34 5.42
N PHE A 15 4.45 -3.05 4.19
CA PHE A 15 3.15 -3.40 3.63
C PHE A 15 3.28 -4.42 2.50
N VAL A 16 2.26 -5.25 2.40
CA VAL A 16 1.97 -6.15 1.29
C VAL A 16 0.95 -5.47 0.40
N LEU A 17 1.29 -5.30 -0.87
CA LEU A 17 0.45 -4.76 -1.93
C LEU A 17 -0.01 -5.94 -2.80
N ILE A 18 -1.31 -6.20 -2.80
CA ILE A 18 -1.91 -7.33 -3.51
C ILE A 18 -2.74 -6.75 -4.66
N PRO A 19 -2.39 -7.03 -5.92
CA PRO A 19 -3.21 -6.60 -7.05
C PRO A 19 -4.50 -7.42 -7.11
N GLU A 20 -5.61 -6.76 -7.39
CA GLU A 20 -6.93 -7.37 -7.59
C GLU A 20 -7.29 -7.36 -9.09
N ASP A 21 -8.23 -8.20 -9.52
CA ASP A 21 -8.66 -8.28 -10.92
C ASP A 21 -9.23 -6.98 -11.50
N ASP A 22 -9.78 -6.11 -10.64
CA ASP A 22 -10.32 -4.79 -11.00
C ASP A 22 -9.24 -3.69 -11.08
N LEU A 23 -7.96 -4.06 -11.25
CA LEU A 23 -6.79 -3.14 -11.29
C LEU A 23 -6.57 -2.33 -10.01
N SER A 24 -7.32 -2.62 -8.95
CA SER A 24 -7.17 -2.04 -7.62
C SER A 24 -6.15 -2.82 -6.80
N TRP A 25 -5.73 -2.23 -5.68
CA TRP A 25 -4.74 -2.86 -4.80
C TRP A 25 -5.28 -2.96 -3.38
N GLN A 26 -5.13 -4.14 -2.80
CA GLN A 26 -5.29 -4.33 -1.36
C GLN A 26 -3.94 -4.10 -0.69
N VAL A 27 -3.90 -3.15 0.25
CA VAL A 27 -2.70 -2.75 0.98
C VAL A 27 -2.83 -3.20 2.42
N ARG A 28 -1.96 -4.11 2.85
CA ARG A 28 -2.00 -4.73 4.17
C ARG A 28 -0.68 -4.60 4.91
N PRO A 29 -0.69 -4.42 6.23
CA PRO A 29 0.49 -4.62 7.07
C PRO A 29 1.13 -6.00 6.88
N GLU A 30 2.45 -6.08 6.82
CA GLU A 30 3.17 -7.36 6.94
C GLU A 30 3.14 -7.93 8.37
N ARG A 31 2.99 -7.07 9.39
CA ARG A 31 3.00 -7.45 10.82
C ARG A 31 1.91 -6.73 11.60
N SER A 32 1.32 -7.41 12.58
CA SER A 32 0.37 -6.84 13.54
C SER A 32 0.99 -6.72 14.95
N PRO A 33 0.59 -5.72 15.76
CA PRO A 33 -0.32 -4.62 15.43
C PRO A 33 0.45 -3.44 14.77
N MET A 34 -0.04 -2.97 13.62
CA MET A 34 0.46 -1.75 12.98
C MET A 34 -0.55 -0.61 13.07
N HIS A 35 -0.01 0.60 13.14
CA HIS A 35 -0.74 1.85 13.30
C HIS A 35 -1.50 2.32 12.04
N VAL A 36 -1.26 1.67 10.89
CA VAL A 36 -2.01 1.91 9.66
C VAL A 36 -2.83 0.66 9.39
N LEU A 37 -4.16 0.81 9.43
CA LEU A 37 -5.09 -0.26 9.12
C LEU A 37 -5.00 -0.63 7.63
N PRO A 38 -5.31 -1.90 7.28
CA PRO A 38 -5.50 -2.32 5.89
C PRO A 38 -6.43 -1.38 5.12
N PHE A 39 -6.15 -1.15 3.84
CA PHE A 39 -7.01 -0.35 2.98
C PHE A 39 -6.94 -0.83 1.52
N ARG A 40 -7.91 -0.40 0.72
CA ARG A 40 -7.95 -0.66 -0.73
C ARG A 40 -7.78 0.65 -1.50
N THR A 41 -7.07 0.60 -2.62
CA THR A 41 -6.98 1.71 -3.56
C THR A 41 -8.02 1.56 -4.67
N PRO A 42 -8.42 2.65 -5.36
CA PRO A 42 -9.08 2.53 -6.65
C PRO A 42 -8.14 1.88 -7.70
N ALA A 43 -8.65 1.63 -8.91
CA ALA A 43 -7.85 1.21 -10.04
C ALA A 43 -6.70 2.22 -10.30
N CYS A 44 -5.45 1.79 -10.09
CA CYS A 44 -4.28 2.66 -10.21
C CYS A 44 -2.99 1.87 -10.41
N SER A 45 -1.90 2.57 -10.72
CA SER A 45 -0.59 1.95 -10.90
C SER A 45 0.04 1.62 -9.54
N ILE A 46 0.99 0.68 -9.51
CA ILE A 46 1.76 0.40 -8.30
C ILE A 46 2.54 1.62 -7.78
N ALA A 47 2.95 2.53 -8.66
CA ALA A 47 3.62 3.76 -8.26
C ALA A 47 2.68 4.65 -7.43
N ASP A 48 1.41 4.74 -7.82
CA ASP A 48 0.39 5.48 -7.09
C ASP A 48 0.11 4.85 -5.72
N VAL A 49 0.05 3.51 -5.66
CA VAL A 49 -0.13 2.76 -4.41
C VAL A 49 1.03 3.04 -3.44
N LYS A 50 2.28 3.00 -3.94
CA LYS A 50 3.48 3.30 -3.14
C LYS A 50 3.44 4.74 -2.62
N ALA A 51 3.09 5.71 -3.47
CA ALA A 51 2.94 7.11 -3.06
C ALA A 51 1.85 7.30 -2.00
N LEU A 52 0.73 6.58 -2.11
CA LEU A 52 -0.35 6.62 -1.11
C LEU A 52 0.10 6.03 0.24
N VAL A 53 0.89 4.96 0.23
CA VAL A 53 1.51 4.40 1.45
C VAL A 53 2.43 5.43 2.10
N ASP A 54 3.31 6.06 1.33
CA ASP A 54 4.21 7.11 1.82
C ASP A 54 3.44 8.27 2.47
N TRP A 55 2.37 8.73 1.83
CA TRP A 55 1.52 9.80 2.37
C TRP A 55 0.88 9.41 3.71
N ARG A 56 0.35 8.19 3.84
CA ARG A 56 -0.26 7.70 5.09
C ARG A 56 0.78 7.58 6.20
N LEU A 57 1.97 7.06 5.90
CA LEU A 57 3.07 6.96 6.86
C LEU A 57 3.54 8.34 7.33
N ALA A 58 3.68 9.28 6.41
CA ALA A 58 4.04 10.66 6.73
C ALA A 58 2.96 11.36 7.57
N ARG A 59 1.67 11.10 7.30
CA ARG A 59 0.55 11.62 8.10
C ARG A 59 0.58 11.07 9.52
N LEU A 60 0.83 9.78 9.69
CA LEU A 60 0.95 9.15 11.00
C LEU A 60 2.16 9.69 11.79
N GLY A 61 3.30 9.90 11.13
CA GLY A 61 4.47 10.52 11.76
C GLY A 61 4.22 11.96 12.21
N ARG A 62 3.39 12.71 11.46
CA ARG A 62 2.95 14.06 11.85
C ARG A 62 2.01 14.06 13.04
N ASP A 63 1.09 13.11 13.11
CA ASP A 63 0.10 12.99 14.21
C ASP A 63 0.78 12.63 15.55
N ARG A 64 1.96 12.03 15.49
CA ARG A 64 2.79 11.67 16.66
C ARG A 64 3.65 12.80 17.21
N ARG A 65 3.64 13.99 16.62
CA ARG A 65 4.43 15.11 17.13
C ARG A 65 3.70 15.73 18.34
N PRO A 66 4.35 15.87 19.51
CA PRO A 66 3.76 16.50 20.68
C PRO A 66 3.49 18.00 20.48
#